data_AF-A0A1J4M000-F1
#
_entry.id   AF-A0A1J4M000-F1
#
_cell.length_a   1.000
_cell.length_b   1.000
_cell.length_c   1.000
_cell.angle_alpha   90.00
_cell.angle_beta   90.00
_cell.angle_gamma   90.00
#
_symmetry.space_group_name_H-M   'P 1'
#
loop_
_entity.id
_entity.type
_entity.pdbx_description
1 polymer ?
#
loop_
_entity_poly.entity_id
_entity_poly.type
_entity_poly.pdbx_seq_one_letter_code
_entity_poly.pdbx_strand_id
1 'polypeptide(L)'
;MTTTSATAAAEQTLLADGGSTDLPPVDVGDHVQDREDADSATMVVVGTPLESAAEFEVKNGQTVADFNPDYPADDAVVKVVYPSRSDVSTRPLQRYSFPRSRVEIVSRVHDRDNDQEAATDGGVAVATATCYGCQHEVPEANLEQVMSGGMLVDEEIVEYRSRHPQTGECRDDIHRAEYEHTIPMCPDCRAKNGADHE
;
A
#
# COMPACT_ATOMS: atom_id res chain seq x y z
N MET A 1 6.63 -47.86 35.37
CA MET A 1 6.56 -48.48 34.03
C MET A 1 5.56 -47.68 33.21
N THR A 2 5.99 -47.34 32.01
CA THR A 2 5.46 -46.38 31.03
C THR A 2 4.33 -47.00 30.19
N THR A 3 3.37 -46.17 29.74
CA THR A 3 2.69 -46.09 28.40
C THR A 3 1.34 -45.38 28.58
N THR A 4 1.17 -44.12 28.17
CA THR A 4 0.84 -43.57 26.83
C THR A 4 -0.54 -43.98 26.31
N SER A 5 -1.46 -43.01 26.21
CA SER A 5 -2.27 -42.76 25.01
C SER A 5 -2.98 -41.40 25.11
N ALA A 6 -2.56 -40.47 24.26
CA ALA A 6 -3.34 -39.32 23.81
C ALA A 6 -4.44 -39.81 22.83
N THR A 7 -5.50 -39.03 22.60
CA THR A 7 -5.81 -38.36 21.31
C THR A 7 -7.17 -37.65 21.41
N ALA A 8 -7.15 -36.36 21.06
CA ALA A 8 -8.18 -35.50 20.47
C ALA A 8 -9.69 -35.72 20.79
N ALA A 9 -10.30 -34.66 21.33
CA ALA A 9 -11.69 -34.33 21.07
C ALA A 9 -11.82 -32.81 20.84
N ALA A 10 -11.75 -32.47 19.55
CA ALA A 10 -12.42 -31.35 18.88
C ALA A 10 -12.59 -30.03 19.66
N GLU A 11 -11.58 -29.17 19.54
CA GLU A 11 -11.82 -27.72 19.53
C GLU A 11 -12.64 -27.41 18.26
N GLN A 12 -13.95 -27.24 18.46
CA GLN A 12 -14.81 -26.59 17.47
C GLN A 12 -14.51 -25.09 17.55
N THR A 13 -13.48 -24.66 16.81
CA THR A 13 -13.29 -23.25 16.48
C THR A 13 -14.49 -22.83 15.64
N LEU A 14 -15.41 -22.10 16.28
CA LEU A 14 -16.42 -21.29 15.64
C LEU A 14 -15.72 -20.42 14.58
N LEU A 15 -15.83 -20.82 13.32
CA LEU A 15 -15.75 -19.88 12.22
C LEU A 15 -16.95 -18.95 12.40
N ALA A 16 -16.67 -17.78 12.98
CA ALA A 16 -17.56 -16.64 12.90
C ALA A 16 -17.76 -16.36 11.41
N ASP A 17 -18.94 -16.72 10.92
CA ASP A 17 -19.51 -16.19 9.68
C ASP A 17 -19.81 -14.70 9.96
N GLY A 18 -18.73 -13.92 10.04
CA GLY A 18 -18.79 -12.47 10.16
C GLY A 18 -19.51 -11.97 8.93
N GLY A 19 -20.60 -11.25 9.13
CA GLY A 19 -21.49 -10.77 8.08
C GLY A 19 -20.68 -10.15 6.95
N SER A 20 -20.46 -10.93 5.90
CA SER A 20 -19.91 -10.41 4.66
C SER A 20 -21.05 -9.61 4.04
N THR A 21 -21.13 -8.34 4.41
CA THR A 21 -21.67 -7.38 3.45
C THR A 21 -20.85 -7.59 2.19
N ASP A 22 -21.51 -8.01 1.11
CA ASP A 22 -20.94 -8.35 -0.20
C ASP A 22 -20.42 -7.08 -0.92
N LEU A 23 -19.78 -6.22 -0.15
CA LEU A 23 -19.20 -4.98 -0.56
C LEU A 23 -17.74 -5.26 -0.87
N PRO A 24 -17.23 -4.71 -2.00
CA PRO A 24 -15.84 -4.87 -2.32
C PRO A 24 -14.94 -4.33 -1.19
N PRO A 25 -13.79 -4.95 -0.94
CA PRO A 25 -12.81 -4.38 -0.01
C PRO A 25 -12.37 -2.99 -0.47
N VAL A 26 -12.03 -2.14 0.49
CA VAL A 26 -11.52 -0.77 0.30
C VAL A 26 -10.06 -0.74 0.72
N ASP A 27 -9.21 -0.12 -0.11
CA ASP A 27 -7.79 0.03 0.16
C ASP A 27 -7.41 1.48 0.48
N VAL A 28 -6.30 1.65 1.19
CA VAL A 28 -5.70 2.96 1.46
C VAL A 28 -5.31 3.62 0.14
N GLY A 29 -5.85 4.80 -0.14
CA GLY A 29 -5.65 5.53 -1.40
C GLY A 29 -6.87 5.50 -2.32
N ASP A 30 -7.81 4.57 -2.10
CA ASP A 30 -9.05 4.57 -2.88
C ASP A 30 -9.87 5.84 -2.63
N HIS A 31 -10.56 6.28 -3.68
CA HIS A 31 -11.47 7.42 -3.63
C HIS A 31 -12.86 6.92 -3.29
N VAL A 32 -13.47 7.50 -2.26
CA VAL A 32 -14.79 7.10 -1.76
C VAL A 32 -15.70 8.31 -1.57
N GLN A 33 -17.00 8.07 -1.50
CA GLN A 33 -18.03 9.07 -1.16
C GLN A 33 -18.94 8.54 -0.05
N ASP A 34 -19.58 9.46 0.66
CA ASP A 34 -20.58 9.11 1.68
C ASP A 34 -21.91 8.79 0.99
N ARG A 35 -22.47 7.61 1.25
CA ARG A 35 -23.77 7.20 0.66
C ARG A 35 -24.94 8.02 1.18
N GLU A 36 -24.82 8.60 2.37
CA GLU A 36 -25.90 9.43 2.94
C GLU A 36 -25.96 10.82 2.32
N ASP A 37 -24.88 11.26 1.69
CA ASP A 37 -24.77 12.56 1.06
C ASP A 37 -24.27 12.40 -0.38
N ALA A 38 -25.21 12.23 -1.31
CA ALA A 38 -24.92 12.05 -2.73
C ALA A 38 -24.19 13.25 -3.37
N ASP A 39 -24.25 14.43 -2.73
CA ASP A 39 -23.53 15.64 -3.14
C ASP A 39 -22.20 15.80 -2.40
N SER A 40 -21.80 14.82 -1.58
CA SER A 40 -20.56 14.87 -0.81
C SER A 40 -19.32 14.91 -1.71
N ALA A 41 -18.33 15.68 -1.26
CA ALA A 41 -17.04 15.72 -1.92
C ALA A 41 -16.35 14.36 -1.84
N THR A 42 -15.68 13.97 -2.94
CA THR A 42 -14.85 12.76 -2.97
C THR A 42 -13.79 12.80 -1.86
N MET A 43 -13.79 11.77 -1.03
CA MET A 43 -12.84 11.56 0.05
C MET A 43 -11.78 10.55 -0.38
N VAL A 44 -10.64 10.54 0.31
CA VAL A 44 -9.55 9.57 0.09
C VAL A 44 -9.39 8.73 1.34
N VAL A 45 -9.29 7.42 1.17
CA VAL A 45 -9.07 6.48 2.26
C VAL A 45 -7.62 6.58 2.73
N VAL A 46 -7.42 6.76 4.03
CA VAL A 46 -6.10 6.90 4.66
C VAL A 46 -5.80 5.80 5.68
N GLY A 47 -6.75 4.90 5.93
CA GLY A 47 -6.54 3.75 6.80
C GLY A 47 -7.78 2.88 6.95
N THR A 48 -7.54 1.61 7.25
CA THR A 48 -8.55 0.58 7.52
C THR A 48 -8.19 -0.11 8.82
N PRO A 49 -8.59 0.43 9.99
CA PRO A 49 -8.38 -0.23 11.28
C PRO A 49 -8.94 -1.66 11.28
N LEU A 50 -8.33 -2.53 12.09
CA LEU A 50 -8.80 -3.92 12.22
C LEU A 50 -10.01 -4.01 13.16
N GLU A 51 -10.20 -3.01 14.02
CA GLU A 51 -11.31 -2.89 14.95
C GLU A 51 -12.64 -2.61 14.23
N SER A 52 -13.72 -3.18 14.75
CA SER A 52 -15.08 -2.94 14.26
C SER A 52 -15.61 -1.54 14.66
N ALA A 53 -16.73 -1.13 14.07
CA ALA A 53 -17.36 0.15 14.36
C ALA A 53 -17.75 0.31 15.84
N ALA A 54 -18.08 -0.79 16.53
CA ALA A 54 -18.39 -0.83 17.96
C ALA A 54 -17.16 -0.77 18.87
N GLU A 55 -15.97 -1.06 18.34
CA GLU A 55 -14.72 -1.09 19.11
C GLU A 55 -13.87 0.16 18.87
N PHE A 56 -13.98 0.75 17.67
CA PHE A 56 -13.15 1.88 17.27
C PHE A 56 -13.65 3.19 17.90
N GLU A 57 -12.94 3.69 18.91
CA GLU A 57 -13.24 4.96 19.59
C GLU A 57 -12.83 6.17 18.73
N VAL A 58 -13.76 7.10 18.51
CA VAL A 58 -13.51 8.35 17.78
C VAL A 58 -13.19 9.48 18.75
N LYS A 59 -14.04 9.70 19.76
CA LYS A 59 -13.88 10.78 20.73
C LYS A 59 -14.76 10.57 21.97
N ASN A 60 -14.24 10.92 23.15
CA ASN A 60 -14.99 10.95 24.42
C ASN A 60 -15.64 9.60 24.78
N GLY A 61 -15.00 8.47 24.48
CA GLY A 61 -15.59 7.15 24.72
C GLY A 61 -16.71 6.77 23.76
N GLN A 62 -16.99 7.58 22.73
CA GLN A 62 -17.96 7.26 21.69
C GLN A 62 -17.26 6.58 20.51
N THR A 63 -17.89 5.52 20.03
CA THR A 63 -17.42 4.64 18.96
C THR A 63 -17.96 5.10 17.61
N VAL A 64 -17.47 4.52 16.51
CA VAL A 64 -18.02 4.79 15.17
C VAL A 64 -19.49 4.37 15.10
N ALA A 65 -19.86 3.24 15.72
CA ALA A 65 -21.24 2.76 15.77
C ALA A 65 -22.16 3.73 16.51
N ASP A 66 -21.69 4.39 17.59
CA ASP A 66 -22.50 5.38 18.32
C ASP A 66 -22.90 6.58 17.47
N PHE A 67 -22.03 6.99 16.53
CA PHE A 67 -22.32 8.08 15.58
C PHE A 67 -23.07 7.61 14.33
N ASN A 68 -23.11 6.29 14.08
CA ASN A 68 -23.68 5.69 12.87
C ASN A 68 -24.63 4.53 13.26
N PRO A 69 -25.70 4.78 14.03
CA PRO A 69 -26.54 3.73 14.59
C PRO A 69 -27.33 2.93 13.55
N ASP A 70 -27.50 3.48 12.34
CA ASP A 70 -28.21 2.84 11.23
C ASP A 70 -27.34 1.81 10.48
N TYR A 71 -26.06 1.69 10.83
CA TYR A 71 -25.12 0.75 10.21
C TYR A 71 -24.76 -0.39 11.19
N PRO A 72 -24.33 -1.56 10.68
CA PRO A 72 -23.95 -2.68 11.53
C PRO A 72 -22.82 -2.29 12.48
N ALA A 73 -22.97 -2.62 13.76
CA ALA A 73 -21.98 -2.28 14.79
C ALA A 73 -20.68 -3.08 14.64
N ASP A 74 -20.77 -4.25 14.03
CA ASP A 74 -19.68 -5.15 13.65
C ASP A 74 -19.02 -4.79 12.30
N ASP A 75 -19.47 -3.72 11.64
CA ASP A 75 -18.93 -3.30 10.36
C ASP A 75 -17.47 -2.82 10.49
N ALA A 76 -16.68 -3.06 9.44
CA ALA A 76 -15.30 -2.62 9.40
C ALA A 76 -15.23 -1.09 9.36
N VAL A 77 -14.18 -0.50 9.94
CA VAL A 77 -14.00 0.96 9.94
C VAL A 77 -13.11 1.41 8.79
N VAL A 78 -13.49 2.51 8.15
CA VAL A 78 -12.69 3.18 7.11
C VAL A 78 -12.38 4.60 7.57
N LYS A 79 -11.09 4.95 7.58
CA LYS A 79 -10.61 6.31 7.84
C LYS A 79 -10.42 7.06 6.54
N VAL A 80 -10.97 8.25 6.46
CA VAL A 80 -10.95 9.07 5.24
C VAL A 80 -10.56 10.52 5.54
N VAL A 81 -10.08 11.21 4.51
CA VAL A 81 -9.83 12.66 4.51
C VAL A 81 -10.54 13.31 3.33
N TYR A 82 -10.94 14.56 3.51
CA TYR A 82 -11.42 15.41 2.42
C TYR A 82 -10.22 16.12 1.78
N PRO A 83 -9.85 15.79 0.53
CA PRO A 83 -8.81 16.50 -0.17
C PRO A 83 -9.29 17.91 -0.56
N SER A 84 -8.75 18.95 0.07
CA SER A 84 -8.99 20.33 -0.39
C SER A 84 -8.10 20.65 -1.58
N ARG A 85 -8.67 21.14 -2.69
CA ARG A 85 -7.91 21.58 -3.89
C ARG A 85 -6.86 22.67 -3.62
N SER A 86 -6.97 23.39 -2.51
CA SER A 86 -6.12 24.53 -2.17
C SER A 86 -5.21 24.29 -0.96
N ASP A 87 -5.27 23.12 -0.31
CA ASP A 87 -4.42 22.84 0.84
C ASP A 87 -3.05 22.33 0.38
N VAL A 88 -2.08 23.24 0.34
CA VAL A 88 -0.64 22.95 0.24
C VAL A 88 -0.03 22.75 1.65
N SER A 89 -0.86 22.89 2.69
CA SER A 89 -0.45 22.83 4.08
C SER A 89 -0.25 21.39 4.55
N THR A 90 0.94 21.10 5.11
CA THR A 90 1.30 19.83 5.76
C THR A 90 0.64 19.59 7.13
N ARG A 91 -0.32 20.45 7.53
CA ARG A 91 -1.10 20.21 8.75
C ARG A 91 -1.87 18.90 8.63
N PRO A 92 -2.07 18.15 9.73
CA PRO A 92 -2.87 16.94 9.69
C PRO A 92 -4.28 17.30 9.23
N LEU A 93 -4.65 16.84 8.03
CA LEU A 93 -6.01 16.92 7.53
C LEU A 93 -6.94 16.28 8.56
N GLN A 94 -8.12 16.88 8.75
CA GLN A 94 -9.14 16.31 9.61
C GLN A 94 -9.50 14.93 9.06
N ARG A 95 -9.32 13.91 9.89
CA ARG A 95 -9.68 12.53 9.56
C ARG A 95 -11.07 12.23 10.09
N TYR A 96 -11.84 11.51 9.28
CA TYR A 96 -13.17 11.03 9.60
C TYR A 96 -13.16 9.51 9.57
N SER A 97 -13.98 8.87 10.40
CA SER A 97 -14.09 7.41 10.48
C SER A 97 -15.54 7.04 10.24
N PHE A 98 -15.76 6.13 9.29
CA PHE A 98 -17.10 5.67 8.90
C PHE A 98 -17.15 4.14 8.92
N PRO A 99 -18.33 3.55 9.14
CA PRO A 99 -18.56 2.14 8.80
C PRO A 99 -18.30 1.92 7.31
N ARG A 100 -17.69 0.79 6.95
CA ARG A 100 -17.38 0.43 5.56
C ARG A 100 -18.64 0.48 4.70
N SER A 101 -19.77 0.01 5.19
CA SER A 101 -21.04 -0.01 4.46
C SER A 101 -21.64 1.36 4.19
N ARG A 102 -21.20 2.43 4.87
CA ARG A 102 -21.61 3.82 4.62
C ARG A 102 -20.88 4.44 3.43
N VAL A 103 -19.70 3.94 3.07
CA VAL A 103 -18.89 4.53 1.99
C VAL A 103 -19.04 3.75 0.69
N GLU A 104 -19.11 4.48 -0.41
CA GLU A 104 -19.10 3.94 -1.77
C GLU A 104 -17.77 4.24 -2.45
N ILE A 105 -17.22 3.26 -3.17
CA ILE A 105 -15.98 3.43 -3.94
C ILE A 105 -16.32 4.16 -5.24
N VAL A 106 -15.71 5.32 -5.45
CA VAL A 106 -15.86 6.13 -6.67
C VAL A 106 -14.77 5.82 -7.68
N SER A 107 -13.54 5.65 -7.20
CA SER A 107 -12.39 5.31 -8.03
C SER A 107 -11.39 4.51 -7.23
N ARG A 108 -10.89 3.42 -7.81
CA ARG A 108 -9.83 2.61 -7.22
C ARG A 108 -8.48 3.13 -7.69
N VAL A 109 -7.53 3.19 -6.77
CA VAL A 109 -6.12 3.40 -7.12
C VAL A 109 -5.40 2.07 -7.25
N HIS A 110 -5.95 1.02 -6.64
CA HIS A 110 -5.41 -0.34 -6.69
C HIS A 110 -6.16 -1.15 -7.73
N ASP A 111 -5.43 -1.58 -8.77
CA ASP A 111 -5.92 -2.54 -9.74
C ASP A 111 -5.96 -3.93 -9.08
N ARG A 112 -7.15 -4.34 -8.62
CA ARG A 112 -7.41 -5.72 -8.19
C ARG A 112 -7.91 -6.62 -9.33
N ASP A 113 -7.94 -6.11 -10.56
CA ASP A 113 -8.47 -6.80 -11.75
C ASP A 113 -7.53 -7.86 -12.34
N ASN A 114 -6.48 -8.30 -11.62
CA ASN A 114 -5.49 -9.22 -12.19
C ASN A 114 -5.56 -10.69 -11.72
N ASP A 115 -6.53 -11.06 -10.87
CA ASP A 115 -6.67 -12.45 -10.39
C ASP A 115 -7.89 -13.21 -10.94
N GLN A 116 -8.71 -12.57 -11.78
CA GLN A 116 -9.87 -13.21 -12.41
C GLN A 116 -9.72 -13.16 -13.95
N GLU A 117 -9.36 -14.31 -14.53
CA GLU A 117 -9.42 -14.63 -15.96
C GLU A 117 -8.23 -14.25 -16.86
N ALA A 118 -7.09 -14.88 -16.62
CA ALA A 118 -6.23 -15.32 -17.70
C ALA A 118 -6.14 -16.85 -17.69
N ALA A 119 -7.18 -17.50 -18.21
CA ALA A 119 -7.03 -18.80 -18.84
C ALA A 119 -6.19 -18.61 -20.13
N THR A 120 -4.93 -18.20 -19.99
CA THR A 120 -3.96 -18.25 -21.08
C THR A 120 -3.36 -19.64 -21.06
N ASP A 121 -3.72 -20.39 -22.09
CA ASP A 121 -3.07 -21.59 -22.57
C ASP A 121 -1.57 -21.60 -22.28
N GLY A 122 -1.13 -22.39 -21.30
CA GLY A 122 0.18 -23.05 -21.20
C GLY A 122 1.48 -22.28 -21.47
N GLY A 123 1.47 -20.96 -21.57
CA GLY A 123 2.65 -20.15 -21.83
C GLY A 123 3.38 -19.85 -20.53
N VAL A 124 4.58 -20.39 -20.35
CA VAL A 124 5.48 -19.97 -19.26
C VAL A 124 5.71 -18.47 -19.42
N ALA A 125 5.15 -17.66 -18.52
CA ALA A 125 5.45 -16.24 -18.44
C ALA A 125 6.94 -16.09 -18.14
N VAL A 126 7.72 -15.77 -19.16
CA VAL A 126 9.12 -15.41 -18.99
C VAL A 126 9.12 -13.96 -18.52
N ALA A 127 9.57 -13.70 -17.30
CA ALA A 127 9.71 -12.33 -16.82
C ALA A 127 10.56 -11.54 -17.83
N THR A 128 10.07 -10.38 -18.27
CA THR A 128 10.75 -9.49 -19.20
C THR A 128 11.01 -8.16 -18.53
N ALA A 129 12.16 -7.55 -18.79
CA ALA A 129 12.44 -6.17 -18.41
C ALA A 129 13.00 -5.39 -19.60
N THR A 130 12.88 -4.07 -19.53
CA THR A 130 13.26 -3.19 -20.64
C THR A 130 14.76 -2.96 -20.65
N CYS A 131 15.43 -3.29 -21.75
CA CYS A 131 16.82 -2.93 -21.96
C CYS A 131 16.97 -1.42 -22.09
N TYR A 132 17.84 -0.81 -21.27
CA TYR A 132 18.01 0.64 -21.26
C TYR A 132 18.71 1.20 -22.52
N GLY A 133 19.45 0.35 -23.24
CA GLY A 133 20.14 0.74 -24.48
C GLY A 133 19.25 0.81 -25.72
N CYS A 134 18.29 -0.12 -25.85
CA CYS A 134 17.42 -0.21 -27.04
C CYS A 134 15.92 -0.04 -26.77
N GLN A 135 15.51 0.11 -25.50
CA GLN A 135 14.12 0.25 -25.07
C GLN A 135 13.20 -0.92 -25.50
N HIS A 136 13.77 -2.09 -25.77
CA HIS A 136 13.00 -3.30 -26.07
C HIS A 136 12.83 -4.16 -24.83
N GLU A 137 11.70 -4.85 -24.77
CA GLU A 137 11.43 -5.88 -23.78
C GLU A 137 12.33 -7.08 -24.05
N VAL A 138 13.10 -7.46 -23.05
CA VAL A 138 14.03 -8.58 -23.13
C VAL A 138 13.73 -9.51 -21.96
N PRO A 139 13.70 -10.84 -22.16
CA PRO A 139 13.63 -11.80 -21.07
C PRO A 139 14.69 -11.48 -20.01
N GLU A 140 14.30 -11.47 -18.73
CA GLU A 140 15.22 -11.21 -17.61
C GLU A 140 16.39 -12.19 -17.59
N ALA A 141 16.16 -13.43 -18.03
CA ALA A 141 17.22 -14.44 -18.20
C ALA A 141 18.32 -14.04 -19.20
N ASN A 142 18.02 -13.10 -20.11
CA ASN A 142 18.94 -12.60 -21.13
C ASN A 142 19.41 -11.16 -20.85
N LEU A 143 19.00 -10.57 -19.72
CA LEU A 143 19.51 -9.26 -19.30
C LEU A 143 20.74 -9.45 -18.44
N GLU A 144 21.80 -8.72 -18.80
CA GLU A 144 22.97 -8.61 -17.95
C GLU A 144 22.90 -7.29 -17.20
N GLN A 145 23.12 -7.36 -15.89
CA GLN A 145 23.26 -6.17 -15.06
C GLN A 145 24.61 -5.53 -15.38
N VAL A 146 24.60 -4.36 -16.01
CA VAL A 146 25.80 -3.57 -16.27
C VAL A 146 25.83 -2.44 -15.25
N MET A 147 26.96 -2.28 -14.56
CA MET A 147 27.19 -1.13 -13.68
C MET A 147 27.11 0.13 -14.55
N SER A 148 26.28 1.11 -14.18
CA SER A 148 26.23 2.37 -14.91
C SER A 148 27.58 3.06 -14.77
N GLY A 149 28.39 3.07 -15.83
CA GLY A 149 29.66 3.80 -15.89
C GLY A 149 29.53 5.33 -15.78
N GLY A 150 28.33 5.83 -15.50
CA GLY A 150 28.04 7.23 -15.23
C GLY A 150 27.15 7.36 -14.00
N MET A 151 27.46 8.34 -13.16
CA MET A 151 26.69 8.74 -11.97
C MET A 151 25.25 9.08 -12.37
N LEU A 152 24.32 8.14 -12.27
CA LEU A 152 22.92 8.48 -11.99
C LEU A 152 22.83 8.70 -10.49
N VAL A 153 23.09 9.95 -10.09
CA VAL A 153 22.83 10.42 -8.73
C VAL A 153 21.33 10.64 -8.62
N ASP A 154 20.59 9.62 -8.19
CA ASP A 154 19.37 9.89 -7.44
C ASP A 154 19.83 10.47 -6.09
N GLU A 155 19.86 11.80 -6.00
CA GLU A 155 20.14 12.53 -4.76
C GLU A 155 18.97 12.32 -3.79
N GLU A 156 18.97 11.19 -3.07
CA GLU A 156 18.07 11.03 -1.92
C GLU A 156 18.66 11.81 -0.74
N ILE A 157 18.13 13.02 -0.52
CA ILE A 157 18.45 13.82 0.67
C ILE A 157 17.57 13.32 1.82
N VAL A 158 18.16 12.52 2.71
CA VAL A 158 17.48 12.08 3.92
C VAL A 158 17.76 13.10 5.03
N GLU A 159 16.77 13.96 5.30
CA GLU A 159 16.83 14.88 6.44
C GLU A 159 16.41 14.16 7.73
N TYR A 160 17.35 13.93 8.63
CA TYR A 160 17.06 13.37 9.94
C TYR A 160 17.04 14.46 11.01
N ARG A 161 15.86 14.73 11.58
CA ARG A 161 15.72 15.61 12.73
C ARG A 161 15.90 14.82 14.02
N SER A 162 17.07 14.95 14.64
CA SER A 162 17.33 14.32 15.93
C SER A 162 17.25 15.37 17.05
N ARG A 163 16.60 15.02 18.16
CA ARG A 163 16.58 15.85 19.37
C ARG A 163 17.57 15.26 20.36
N HIS A 164 18.54 16.06 20.81
CA HIS A 164 19.54 15.61 21.76
C HIS A 164 18.87 15.26 23.10
N PRO A 165 19.02 14.02 23.60
CA PRO A 165 18.19 13.50 24.69
C PRO A 165 18.44 14.19 26.04
N GLN A 166 19.58 14.84 26.22
CA GLN A 166 19.95 15.50 27.48
C GLN A 166 19.78 17.02 27.45
N THR A 167 19.95 17.66 26.29
CA THR A 167 19.91 19.14 26.17
C THR A 167 18.64 19.63 25.52
N GLY A 168 17.87 18.75 24.85
CA GLY A 168 16.63 19.10 24.18
C GLY A 168 16.82 19.90 22.88
N GLU A 169 18.06 20.21 22.51
CA GLU A 169 18.41 20.89 21.27
C GLU A 169 18.07 20.00 20.06
N CYS A 170 17.42 20.57 19.06
CA CYS A 170 17.20 19.89 17.78
C CYS A 170 18.42 20.13 16.88
N ARG A 171 18.94 19.05 16.30
CA ARG A 171 19.93 19.10 15.23
C ARG A 171 19.30 18.49 13.98
N ASP A 172 19.51 19.18 12.87
CA ASP A 172 19.18 18.69 11.55
C ASP A 172 20.47 18.07 10.98
N ASP A 173 20.49 16.75 10.84
CA ASP A 173 21.59 16.02 10.23
C ASP A 173 21.19 15.63 8.80
N ILE A 174 21.91 16.15 7.81
CA ILE A 174 21.67 15.86 6.39
C ILE A 174 22.62 14.75 5.97
N HIS A 175 22.07 13.58 5.68
CA HIS A 175 22.83 12.47 5.11
C HIS A 175 22.63 12.42 3.59
N ARG A 176 23.73 12.53 2.85
CA ARG A 176 23.77 12.27 1.42
C ARG A 176 24.22 10.83 1.22
N ALA A 177 23.32 9.97 0.75
CA ALA A 177 23.67 8.63 0.33
C ALA A 177 23.93 8.63 -1.18
N GLU A 178 25.06 8.05 -1.58
CA GLU A 178 25.39 7.81 -2.99
C GLU A 178 25.13 6.32 -3.25
N TYR A 179 24.20 6.00 -4.16
CA TYR A 179 23.89 4.63 -4.55
C TYR A 179 24.44 4.34 -5.94
N GLU A 180 25.12 3.20 -6.09
CA GLU A 180 25.53 2.69 -7.39
C GLU A 180 24.34 1.93 -8.02
N HIS A 181 23.79 2.47 -9.12
CA HIS A 181 22.71 1.82 -9.85
C HIS A 181 23.24 0.81 -10.87
N THR A 182 22.60 -0.36 -10.93
CA THR A 182 22.78 -1.34 -12.01
C THR A 182 21.71 -1.10 -13.07
N ILE A 183 22.11 -1.01 -14.33
CA ILE A 183 21.20 -0.79 -15.45
C ILE A 183 21.08 -2.09 -16.24
N PRO A 184 19.86 -2.62 -16.45
CA PRO A 184 19.66 -3.80 -17.28
C PRO A 184 19.96 -3.47 -18.76
N MET A 185 20.90 -4.19 -19.34
CA MET A 185 21.23 -4.09 -20.77
C MET A 185 21.19 -5.46 -21.43
N CYS A 186 20.76 -5.50 -22.69
CA CYS A 186 20.86 -6.70 -23.51
C CYS A 186 22.31 -6.90 -24.01
N PRO A 187 22.70 -8.14 -24.38
CA PRO A 187 24.06 -8.45 -24.83
C PRO A 187 24.51 -7.60 -26.03
N ASP A 188 23.59 -7.32 -26.97
CA ASP A 188 23.88 -6.50 -28.15
C ASP A 188 24.21 -5.04 -27.81
N CYS A 189 23.47 -4.45 -26.85
CA CYS A 189 23.74 -3.10 -26.38
C CYS A 189 25.02 -3.04 -25.54
N ARG A 190 25.28 -4.06 -24.73
CA ARG A 190 26.53 -4.17 -23.96
C ARG A 190 27.75 -4.25 -24.87
N ALA A 191 27.70 -5.08 -25.90
CA ALA A 191 28.80 -5.24 -26.86
C ALA A 191 29.11 -3.93 -27.61
N LYS A 192 28.09 -3.12 -27.91
CA LYS A 192 28.26 -1.80 -28.52
C LYS A 192 28.86 -0.78 -27.55
N ASN A 193 28.37 -0.71 -26.31
CA ASN A 193 28.88 0.23 -25.31
C ASN A 193 30.32 -0.07 -24.86
N GLY A 194 30.76 -1.32 -24.95
CA GLY A 194 32.15 -1.70 -24.63
C GLY A 194 33.16 -1.37 -25.74
N ALA A 195 32.71 -1.16 -26.99
CA ALA A 195 33.60 -0.92 -28.13
C ALA A 195 34.11 0.52 -28.23
N ASP A 196 33.49 1.47 -27.53
CA ASP A 196 33.84 2.90 -27.57
C ASP A 196 34.83 3.33 -26.47
N HIS A 197 35.31 2.38 -25.65
CA HIS A 197 36.19 2.64 -24.49
C HIS A 197 37.60 2.01 -24.58
N GLU A 198 38.00 1.46 -25.73
CA GLU A 198 39.39 1.02 -26.00
C GLU A 198 40.22 2.02 -26.80
#